data_AF-K0ZQE1-F1
#
_entry.id   AF-K0ZQE1-F1
#
_cell.length_a   1.000
_cell.length_b   1.000
_cell.length_c   1.000
_cell.angle_alpha   90.00
_cell.angle_beta   90.00
_cell.angle_gamma   90.00
#
_symmetry.space_group_name_H-M   'P 1'
#
loop_
_entity.id
_entity.type
_entity.pdbx_description
1 polymer ?
#
loop_
_entity_poly.entity_id
_entity_poly.type
_entity_poly.pdbx_seq_one_letter_code
_entity_poly.pdbx_strand_id
1 'polypeptide(L)'
;MKVNPNFLGRLFTEKELTEEERQMAEKLPAMRKEKGKLFCQRCNSSILEEWHLPIGAYYCRECLLMKRVRSDQALYYFPQEDFPKQ
;
A
#
# COMPACT_ATOMS: atom_id res chain seq x y z
N MET A 1 14.12 18.03 -3.62
CA MET A 1 13.26 18.25 -2.44
C MET A 1 13.63 17.22 -1.38
N LYS A 2 13.50 17.54 -0.09
CA LYS A 2 13.82 16.60 1.00
C LYS A 2 12.58 15.79 1.36
N VAL A 3 12.69 14.47 1.42
CA VAL A 3 11.60 13.57 1.86
C VAL A 3 11.23 13.90 3.31
N ASN A 4 9.92 13.96 3.60
CA ASN A 4 9.43 14.15 4.96
C ASN A 4 9.82 12.94 5.82
N PRO A 5 10.59 13.09 6.92
CA PRO A 5 10.99 11.97 7.76
C PRO A 5 9.81 11.15 8.31
N ASN A 6 8.63 11.76 8.45
CA ASN A 6 7.41 11.07 8.88
C ASN A 6 6.84 10.09 7.85
N PHE A 7 7.43 9.99 6.66
CA PHE A 7 7.01 9.08 5.59
C PHE A 7 7.82 7.79 5.52
N LEU A 8 9.02 7.79 6.08
CA LEU A 8 9.95 6.66 6.00
C LEU A 8 9.30 5.41 6.64
N GLY A 9 9.35 4.29 5.91
CA GLY A 9 8.78 3.00 6.32
C GLY A 9 7.25 2.91 6.29
N ARG A 10 6.52 3.96 5.90
CA ARG A 10 5.05 3.96 5.81
C ARG A 10 4.56 3.64 4.41
N LEU A 11 3.37 3.04 4.36
CA LEU A 11 2.65 2.73 3.12
C LEU A 11 1.45 3.65 2.96
N PHE A 12 1.39 4.32 1.81
CA PHE A 12 0.37 5.31 1.47
C PHE A 12 -0.44 4.86 0.25
N THR A 13 -1.71 5.23 0.23
CA THR A 13 -2.52 5.23 -0.99
C THR A 13 -2.24 6.49 -1.81
N GLU A 14 -2.58 6.47 -3.09
CA GLU A 14 -2.38 7.62 -4.00
C GLU A 14 -2.98 8.93 -3.48
N LYS A 15 -4.12 8.84 -2.79
CA LYS A 15 -4.88 9.99 -2.26
C LYS A 15 -4.26 10.59 -1.00
N GLU A 16 -3.31 9.91 -0.38
CA GLU A 16 -2.62 10.37 0.83
C GLU A 16 -1.36 11.17 0.52
N LEU A 17 -0.96 11.23 -0.76
CA LEU A 17 0.22 11.95 -1.22
C LEU A 17 -0.15 12.99 -2.27
N THR A 18 0.57 14.10 -2.29
CA THR A 18 0.59 15.07 -3.40
C THR A 18 1.24 14.47 -4.64
N GLU A 19 1.11 15.13 -5.79
CA GLU A 19 1.72 14.64 -7.02
C GLU A 19 3.24 14.60 -6.95
N GLU A 20 3.83 15.65 -6.37
CA GLU A 20 5.27 15.79 -6.15
C GLU A 20 5.79 14.68 -5.22
N GLU A 21 5.06 14.38 -4.13
CA GLU A 21 5.41 13.29 -3.22
C GLU A 21 5.32 11.91 -3.88
N ARG A 22 4.31 11.68 -4.74
CA ARG A 22 4.18 10.43 -5.49
C ARG A 22 5.32 10.21 -6.48
N GLN A 23 5.88 11.28 -7.05
CA GLN A 23 7.03 11.18 -7.96
C GLN A 23 8.32 10.79 -7.22
N MET A 24 8.41 11.08 -5.93
CA MET A 24 9.57 10.72 -5.08
C MET A 24 9.41 9.34 -4.42
N ALA A 25 8.18 8.83 -4.32
CA ALA A 25 7.90 7.56 -3.66
C ALA A 25 8.17 6.36 -4.58
N GLU A 26 8.57 5.25 -3.97
CA GLU A 26 8.55 3.95 -4.63
C GLU A 26 7.12 3.41 -4.71
N LYS A 27 6.82 2.68 -5.78
CA LYS A 27 5.51 2.06 -6.01
C LYS A 27 5.58 0.56 -5.80
N LEU A 28 4.58 0.01 -5.13
CA LEU A 28 4.34 -1.42 -5.04
C LEU A 28 2.88 -1.74 -5.38
N PRO A 29 2.57 -2.91 -5.96
CA PRO A 29 1.19 -3.30 -6.16
C PRO A 29 0.49 -3.41 -4.80
N ALA A 30 -0.77 -2.97 -4.69
CA ALA A 30 -1.48 -3.03 -3.41
C ALA A 30 -1.73 -4.46 -2.90
N MET A 31 -1.72 -5.44 -3.80
CA MET A 31 -1.92 -6.85 -3.49
C MET A 31 -0.93 -7.73 -4.24
N ARG A 32 -0.55 -8.85 -3.63
CA ARG A 32 0.33 -9.86 -4.23
C ARG A 32 -0.34 -11.23 -4.25
N LYS A 33 -0.06 -12.01 -5.28
CA LYS A 33 -0.57 -13.37 -5.42
C LYS A 33 0.51 -14.37 -5.06
N GLU A 34 0.23 -15.26 -4.12
CA GLU A 34 1.14 -16.32 -3.67
C GLU A 34 0.37 -17.64 -3.54
N LYS A 35 0.86 -18.70 -4.19
CA LYS A 35 0.26 -20.05 -4.15
C LYS A 35 -1.27 -20.04 -4.39
N GLY A 36 -1.72 -19.23 -5.35
CA GLY A 36 -3.14 -19.10 -5.72
C GLY A 36 -3.96 -18.18 -4.82
N LYS A 37 -3.42 -17.69 -3.69
CA LYS A 37 -4.10 -16.78 -2.77
C LYS A 37 -3.65 -15.34 -2.99
N LEU A 38 -4.54 -14.39 -2.72
CA LEU A 38 -4.26 -12.96 -2.84
C LEU A 38 -4.05 -12.36 -1.44
N PHE A 39 -3.05 -11.49 -1.27
CA PHE A 39 -2.70 -10.88 0.02
C PHE A 39 -2.56 -9.37 -0.12
N CYS A 40 -3.06 -8.62 0.86
CA CYS A 40 -2.83 -7.18 0.93
C CYS A 40 -1.36 -6.90 1.28
N GLN A 41 -0.67 -6.08 0.49
CA GLN A 41 0.73 -5.74 0.76
C GLN A 41 0.90 -4.74 1.91
N ARG A 42 -0.19 -4.13 2.42
CA ARG A 42 -0.12 -3.23 3.57
C ARG A 42 -0.16 -3.93 4.92
N CYS A 43 -1.09 -4.87 5.11
CA CYS A 43 -1.31 -5.54 6.39
C CYS A 43 -1.09 -7.06 6.34
N ASN A 44 -0.71 -7.59 5.18
CA ASN A 44 -0.48 -9.02 4.96
C ASN A 44 -1.72 -9.94 5.08
N SER A 45 -2.91 -9.37 5.26
CA SER A 45 -4.16 -10.15 5.33
C SER A 45 -4.48 -10.83 3.99
N SER A 46 -4.98 -12.06 4.06
CA SER A 46 -5.53 -12.78 2.91
C SER A 46 -6.81 -12.11 2.40
N ILE A 47 -6.96 -12.06 1.08
CA ILE A 47 -8.13 -11.51 0.39
C ILE A 47 -8.95 -12.67 -0.16
N LEU A 48 -10.21 -12.73 0.24
CA LEU A 48 -11.15 -13.75 -0.22
C LEU A 48 -11.78 -13.36 -1.56
N GLU A 49 -12.26 -14.36 -2.30
CA GLU A 49 -12.76 -14.19 -3.66
C GLU A 49 -14.00 -13.28 -3.71
N GLU A 50 -14.85 -13.33 -2.68
CA GLU A 50 -16.05 -12.52 -2.56
C GLU A 50 -15.77 -11.06 -2.13
N TRP A 51 -14.51 -10.68 -1.91
CA TRP A 51 -14.11 -9.33 -1.49
C TRP A 51 -13.73 -8.46 -2.68
N HIS A 52 -14.58 -8.43 -3.70
CA HIS A 52 -14.43 -7.57 -4.87
C HIS A 52 -15.55 -6.53 -4.98
N LEU A 53 -15.22 -5.43 -5.64
CA LEU A 53 -16.17 -4.40 -6.03
C LEU A 53 -16.84 -4.77 -7.36
N PRO A 54 -17.98 -4.16 -7.72
CA PRO A 54 -18.62 -4.40 -9.02
C PRO A 54 -17.72 -4.15 -10.24
N ILE A 55 -16.67 -3.33 -10.08
CA ILE A 55 -15.65 -3.09 -11.12
C ILE A 55 -14.61 -4.22 -11.24
N GLY A 56 -14.76 -5.33 -10.51
CA GLY A 56 -13.85 -6.47 -10.49
C GLY A 56 -12.60 -6.31 -9.60
N ALA A 57 -12.38 -5.13 -9.01
CA ALA A 57 -11.23 -4.89 -8.13
C ALA A 57 -11.46 -5.47 -6.73
N TYR A 58 -10.51 -6.26 -6.24
CA TYR A 58 -10.49 -6.75 -4.87
C TYR A 58 -10.17 -5.62 -3.88
N TYR A 59 -10.63 -5.73 -2.64
CA TYR A 59 -10.29 -4.78 -1.59
C TYR A 59 -9.99 -5.45 -0.25
N CYS A 60 -9.10 -4.85 0.53
CA CYS A 60 -8.76 -5.35 1.86
C CYS A 60 -9.73 -4.80 2.91
N ARG A 61 -10.43 -5.70 3.62
CA ARG A 61 -11.40 -5.36 4.67
C ARG A 61 -10.75 -4.80 5.94
N GLU A 62 -9.62 -5.36 6.37
CA GLU A 62 -8.83 -4.85 7.51
C GLU A 62 -8.36 -3.41 7.32
N CYS A 63 -8.21 -3.02 6.07
CA CYS A 63 -7.68 -1.74 5.65
C CYS A 63 -8.75 -0.67 5.40
N LEU A 64 -10.03 -0.97 5.60
CA LEU A 64 -11.15 -0.09 5.22
C LEU A 64 -11.11 1.27 5.91
N LEU A 65 -10.89 1.28 7.23
CA LEU A 65 -10.83 2.51 8.03
C LEU A 65 -9.58 3.33 7.73
N MET A 66 -8.48 2.65 7.39
CA MET A 66 -7.20 3.27 7.06
C MET A 66 -7.09 3.56 5.56
N LYS A 67 -8.12 4.13 4.93
CA LYS A 67 -8.18 4.36 3.48
C LYS A 67 -8.08 3.04 2.69
N ARG A 68 -9.23 2.48 2.35
CA ARG A 68 -9.41 1.23 1.57
C ARG A 68 -8.31 1.00 0.54
N VAL A 69 -7.64 -0.14 0.65
CA VAL A 69 -6.63 -0.63 -0.31
C VAL A 69 -7.31 -1.55 -1.32
N ARG A 70 -7.08 -1.33 -2.63
CA ARG A 70 -7.67 -2.11 -3.72
C ARG A 70 -6.63 -2.71 -4.64
N SER A 71 -6.93 -3.85 -5.27
CA SER A 71 -6.02 -4.56 -6.18
C SER A 71 -5.69 -3.78 -7.46
N ASP A 72 -6.55 -2.86 -7.87
CA ASP A 72 -6.38 -2.01 -9.06
C ASP A 72 -5.61 -0.71 -8.75
N GLN A 73 -5.02 -0.60 -7.56
CA GLN A 73 -4.26 0.57 -7.11
C GLN A 73 -2.84 0.17 -6.71
N ALA A 74 -1.94 1.15 -6.72
CA ALA A 74 -0.62 1.01 -6.12
C ALA A 74 -0.65 1.51 -4.67
N LEU A 75 0.25 0.96 -3.86
CA LEU A 75 0.73 1.59 -2.64
C LEU A 75 2.03 2.32 -2.96
N TYR A 76 2.30 3.35 -2.17
CA TYR A 76 3.45 4.22 -2.28
C TYR A 76 4.21 4.17 -0.96
N TYR A 77 5.54 4.12 -1.01
CA TYR A 77 6.36 4.11 0.19
C TYR A 77 7.68 4.82 -0.01
N PHE A 78 8.29 5.16 1.11
CA PHE A 78 9.62 5.72 1.18
C PHE A 78 10.46 4.73 2.00
N PRO A 79 11.59 4.23 1.47
CA PRO A 79 12.44 3.30 2.20
C PRO A 79 12.81 3.83 3.58
N GLN A 80 12.81 2.94 4.57
CA GLN A 80 13.24 3.29 5.91
C GLN A 80 14.76 3.48 5.92
N GLU A 81 15.24 4.52 6.61
CA GLU A 81 16.67 4.70 6.86
C GLU A 81 17.17 3.70 7.90
N ASP A 82 18.45 3.34 7.82
CA ASP A 82 19.08 2.48 8.81
C ASP A 82 18.95 3.09 10.22
N PHE A 83 18.55 2.27 11.18
CA PHE A 83 18.53 2.71 12.57
C PHE A 83 19.95 2.96 13.09
N PRO A 84 20.15 3.97 13.96
CA PRO A 84 21.45 4.20 14.56
C PRO A 84 21.92 2.97 15.33
N LYS A 85 23.23 2.70 15.26
CA LYS A 85 23.86 1.60 15.99
C LYS A 85 23.72 1.85 17.49
N GLN A 86 23.35 0.81 18.24
CA GLN A 86 23.29 0.84 19.71
C GLN A 86 24.69 0.88 20.34
#